data_AF-F8NQW7-F1
#
_entry.id   AF-F8NQW7-F1
#
_cell.length_a   1.000
_cell.length_b   1.000
_cell.length_c   1.000
_cell.angle_alpha   90.00
_cell.angle_beta   90.00
_cell.angle_gamma   90.00
#
_symmetry.space_group_name_H-M   'P 1'
#
loop_
_entity.id
_entity.type
_entity.pdbx_description
1 polymer ?
#
loop_
_entity_poly.entity_id
_entity_poly.type
_entity_poly.pdbx_seq_one_letter_code
_entity_poly.pdbx_strand_id
1 'polypeptide(L)'
;MSSRSSTMSASAVSSSYDNYPCPSSSSSSEGVIYDVYPKVSRRSKSAAWVDPTSFSNYGDVSQIKGNVSPYVKQLILNTFVAYGAGDEQCFGHTVAKSVKFIDISVEENSDKKGRMEATTVAEVIVTKSMLNGAGMLHGGCIAFLIDNTPLIALGLIQNVNGVGVTQAMNVLFHSPAPLGTCLHIISTSIALGGRIMSARCEVVNKDSGRIVASAYLNKMQPVITKL
;
A
#
# COMPACT_ATOMS: atom_id res chain seq x y z
N MET A 1 27.97 47.28 -39.30
CA MET A 1 26.69 46.65 -38.89
C MET A 1 26.98 45.77 -37.69
N SER A 2 26.44 46.17 -36.54
CA SER A 2 26.49 45.43 -35.27
C SER A 2 25.57 44.21 -35.32
N SER A 3 26.00 43.08 -34.75
CA SER A 3 25.09 42.22 -33.99
C SER A 3 25.85 41.53 -32.87
N ARG A 4 25.24 41.59 -31.69
CA ARG A 4 25.81 41.26 -30.37
C ARG A 4 25.66 39.77 -30.07
N SER A 5 26.60 39.32 -29.24
CA SER A 5 26.64 38.07 -28.49
C SER A 5 25.38 37.80 -27.66
N SER A 6 25.04 36.53 -27.46
CA SER A 6 24.19 36.04 -26.35
C SER A 6 24.46 34.55 -26.09
N THR A 7 25.56 34.25 -25.42
CA THR A 7 25.72 33.01 -24.64
C THR A 7 24.99 33.19 -23.31
N MET A 8 23.83 32.54 -23.15
CA MET A 8 23.15 32.50 -21.86
C MET A 8 23.90 31.57 -20.92
N SER A 9 24.66 32.17 -20.00
CA SER A 9 25.10 31.51 -18.77
C SER A 9 23.97 31.64 -17.75
N ALA A 10 23.39 30.53 -17.32
CA ALA A 10 22.45 30.53 -16.21
C ALA A 10 23.25 30.44 -14.90
N SER A 11 23.31 31.57 -14.21
CA SER A 11 23.96 31.75 -12.92
C SER A 11 23.30 30.88 -11.84
N ALA A 12 24.13 30.17 -11.07
CA ALA A 12 23.71 29.48 -9.87
C ALA A 12 23.24 30.52 -8.83
N VAL A 13 21.95 30.49 -8.50
CA VAL A 13 21.40 31.22 -7.37
C VAL A 13 21.71 30.41 -6.11
N SER A 14 22.66 30.91 -5.33
CA SER A 14 22.88 30.53 -3.94
C SER A 14 21.69 31.01 -3.11
N SER A 15 20.78 30.10 -2.76
CA SER A 15 19.84 30.31 -1.66
C SER A 15 20.38 29.62 -0.41
N SER A 16 20.72 30.44 0.57
CA SER A 16 21.06 30.11 1.94
C SER A 16 20.15 29.02 2.53
N TYR A 17 20.77 27.95 3.00
CA TYR A 17 20.17 27.00 3.92
C TYR A 17 19.90 27.70 5.24
N ASP A 18 18.68 28.21 5.43
CA ASP A 18 18.21 28.56 6.75
C ASP A 18 17.88 27.28 7.53
N ASN A 19 18.70 27.06 8.55
CA ASN A 19 18.54 26.06 9.60
C ASN A 19 17.19 26.27 10.30
N TYR A 20 16.20 25.44 9.98
CA TYR A 20 15.09 25.18 10.88
C TYR A 20 15.37 23.87 11.64
N PRO A 21 15.50 23.89 12.97
CA PRO A 21 15.55 22.66 13.75
C PRO A 21 14.17 22.01 13.69
N CYS A 22 14.04 20.93 12.91
CA CYS A 22 12.92 20.01 13.08
C CYS A 22 13.04 19.38 14.47
N PRO A 23 12.00 19.43 15.31
CA PRO A 23 12.03 18.77 16.60
C PRO A 23 12.12 17.26 16.36
N SER A 24 13.20 16.64 16.82
CA SER A 24 13.32 15.20 16.96
C SER A 24 12.37 14.75 18.06
N SER A 25 11.08 14.60 17.74
CA SER A 25 10.15 13.85 18.55
C SER A 25 10.33 12.37 18.23
N SER A 26 11.38 11.77 18.78
CA SER A 26 11.39 10.34 19.04
C SER A 26 10.41 10.09 20.19
N SER A 27 9.10 10.06 19.90
CA SER A 27 8.16 9.40 20.81
C SER A 27 8.28 7.91 20.52
N SER A 28 9.08 7.24 21.34
CA SER A 28 8.99 5.80 21.53
C SER A 28 7.60 5.50 22.09
N SER A 29 6.64 5.25 21.19
CA SER A 29 5.33 4.72 21.56
C SER A 29 5.51 3.26 21.96
N GLU A 30 5.76 3.04 23.25
CA GLU A 30 5.62 1.73 23.86
C GLU A 30 4.17 1.23 23.68
N GLY A 31 3.97 0.41 22.63
CA GLY A 31 3.20 -0.82 22.70
C GLY A 31 1.68 -0.77 22.56
N VAL A 32 1.06 0.25 21.94
CA VAL A 32 -0.38 0.15 21.62
C VAL A 32 -0.57 -0.93 20.55
N ILE A 33 -1.16 -2.08 20.93
CA ILE A 33 -1.58 -3.12 19.99
C ILE A 33 -3.02 -2.83 19.56
N TYR A 34 -3.22 -2.53 18.29
CA TYR A 34 -4.55 -2.36 17.71
C TYR A 34 -5.18 -3.72 17.40
N ASP A 35 -6.42 -3.90 17.85
CA ASP A 35 -7.22 -5.09 17.57
C ASP A 35 -8.59 -4.70 16.99
N VAL A 36 -9.34 -5.69 16.50
CA VAL A 36 -10.73 -5.47 16.06
C VAL A 36 -11.58 -5.14 17.29
N TYR A 37 -12.00 -3.88 17.45
CA TYR A 37 -12.93 -3.52 18.52
C TYR A 37 -14.31 -4.18 18.26
N PRO A 38 -14.80 -5.07 19.14
CA PRO A 38 -16.16 -5.58 19.03
C PRO A 38 -17.13 -4.51 19.51
N LYS A 39 -17.45 -3.52 18.66
CA LYS A 39 -18.69 -2.76 18.86
C LYS A 39 -19.83 -3.61 18.33
N VAL A 40 -20.66 -4.12 19.24
CA VAL A 40 -21.95 -4.75 18.94
C VAL A 40 -22.84 -3.72 18.25
N SER A 41 -22.65 -3.57 16.95
CA SER A 41 -23.45 -2.73 16.08
C SER A 41 -24.59 -3.59 15.58
N ARG A 42 -25.77 -3.44 16.19
CA ARG A 42 -27.06 -3.91 15.65
C ARG A 42 -27.39 -3.10 14.39
N ARG A 43 -26.65 -3.31 13.31
CA ARG A 43 -27.02 -2.86 11.97
C ARG A 43 -27.35 -4.08 11.14
N SER A 44 -28.51 -4.04 10.49
CA SER A 44 -29.01 -5.05 9.55
C SER A 44 -27.88 -5.57 8.67
N LYS A 45 -27.66 -6.90 8.69
CA LYS A 45 -26.66 -7.60 7.89
C LYS A 45 -27.02 -7.50 6.41
N SER A 46 -26.74 -6.37 5.76
CA SER A 46 -26.47 -6.44 4.33
C SER A 46 -25.24 -7.33 4.18
N ALA A 47 -25.35 -8.45 3.46
CA ALA A 47 -24.23 -9.34 3.24
C ALA A 47 -23.05 -8.52 2.68
N ALA A 48 -21.93 -8.51 3.40
CA ALA A 48 -20.70 -7.92 2.91
C ALA A 48 -20.32 -8.60 1.59
N TRP A 49 -19.87 -7.82 0.60
CA TRP A 49 -19.44 -8.40 -0.69
C TRP A 49 -18.34 -9.45 -0.51
N VAL A 50 -17.36 -9.13 0.35
CA VAL A 50 -16.31 -10.05 0.81
C VAL A 50 -16.21 -9.90 2.32
N ASP A 51 -16.23 -11.03 3.04
CA ASP A 51 -16.05 -11.08 4.49
C ASP A 51 -14.65 -11.66 4.81
N PRO A 52 -13.70 -10.85 5.30
CA PRO A 52 -12.36 -11.31 5.68
C PRO A 52 -12.35 -12.48 6.68
N THR A 53 -13.38 -12.58 7.52
CA THR A 53 -13.49 -13.63 8.56
C THR A 53 -13.97 -14.98 8.00
N SER A 54 -14.48 -15.00 6.76
CA SER A 54 -14.97 -16.21 6.11
C SER A 54 -13.88 -17.07 5.48
N PHE A 55 -12.66 -16.55 5.35
CA PHE A 55 -11.55 -17.23 4.70
C PHE A 55 -10.74 -18.08 5.68
N SER A 56 -10.25 -19.23 5.19
CA SER A 56 -9.25 -20.06 5.87
C SER A 56 -7.96 -19.28 6.13
N ASN A 57 -7.18 -19.72 7.13
CA ASN A 57 -5.87 -19.14 7.42
C ASN A 57 -4.83 -19.49 6.34
N TYR A 58 -4.11 -18.47 5.87
CA TYR A 58 -3.01 -18.59 4.92
C TYR A 58 -1.71 -18.08 5.54
N GLY A 59 -0.62 -18.83 5.31
CA GLY A 59 0.73 -18.43 5.73
C GLY A 59 0.92 -18.34 7.26
N ASP A 60 2.08 -17.82 7.65
CA ASP A 60 2.41 -17.51 9.04
C ASP A 60 2.60 -16.00 9.20
N VAL A 61 1.91 -15.43 10.19
CA VAL A 61 1.96 -13.99 10.50
C VAL A 61 2.90 -13.67 11.66
N SER A 62 3.53 -14.66 12.29
CA SER A 62 4.40 -14.48 13.47
C SER A 62 5.58 -13.54 13.20
N GLN A 63 6.06 -13.50 11.96
CA GLN A 63 7.20 -12.69 11.52
C GLN A 63 6.80 -11.30 11.01
N ILE A 64 5.50 -11.04 10.86
CA ILE A 64 5.00 -9.73 10.42
C ILE A 64 5.07 -8.77 11.60
N LYS A 65 5.88 -7.72 11.46
CA LYS A 65 6.07 -6.67 12.46
C LYS A 65 4.89 -5.69 12.50
N GLY A 66 5.06 -4.58 13.19
CA GLY A 66 4.04 -3.56 13.36
C GLY A 66 3.07 -3.84 14.50
N ASN A 67 2.24 -2.83 14.78
CA ASN A 67 1.50 -2.66 16.02
C ASN A 67 0.02 -3.11 15.95
N VAL A 68 -0.31 -4.01 15.03
CA VAL A 68 -1.64 -4.63 14.96
C VAL A 68 -1.60 -6.07 15.49
N SER A 69 -2.73 -6.56 16.00
CA SER A 69 -2.83 -7.91 16.58
C SER A 69 -2.53 -9.01 15.54
N PRO A 70 -1.99 -10.18 15.95
CA PRO A 70 -1.80 -11.31 15.04
C PRO A 70 -3.08 -11.73 14.32
N TYR A 71 -4.24 -11.59 14.98
CA TYR A 71 -5.53 -11.84 14.37
C TYR A 71 -5.81 -10.91 13.19
N VAL A 72 -5.59 -9.59 13.35
CA VAL A 72 -5.74 -8.61 12.25
C VAL A 72 -4.75 -8.91 11.12
N LYS A 73 -3.49 -9.24 11.44
CA LYS A 73 -2.48 -9.65 10.44
C LYS A 73 -2.95 -10.86 9.64
N GLN A 74 -3.54 -11.84 10.32
CA GLN A 74 -4.06 -13.05 9.68
C GLN A 74 -5.22 -12.74 8.74
N LEU A 75 -6.18 -11.90 9.14
CA LEU A 75 -7.29 -11.51 8.28
C LEU A 75 -6.83 -10.77 7.01
N ILE A 76 -5.84 -9.88 7.15
CA ILE A 76 -5.24 -9.17 6.01
C ILE A 76 -4.60 -10.16 5.05
N LEU A 77 -3.78 -11.09 5.57
CA LEU A 77 -3.10 -12.09 4.75
C LEU A 77 -4.10 -13.03 4.07
N ASN A 78 -5.11 -13.49 4.80
CA ASN A 78 -6.16 -14.36 4.25
C ASN A 78 -6.88 -13.67 3.10
N THR A 79 -7.23 -12.39 3.27
CA THR A 79 -7.93 -11.62 2.25
C THR A 79 -7.03 -11.37 1.04
N PHE A 80 -5.75 -11.05 1.25
CA PHE A 80 -4.80 -10.88 0.16
C PHE A 80 -4.67 -12.17 -0.67
N VAL A 81 -4.54 -13.34 -0.03
CA VAL A 81 -4.39 -14.61 -0.75
C VAL A 81 -5.71 -15.04 -1.39
N ALA A 82 -6.81 -15.10 -0.63
CA ALA A 82 -8.07 -15.66 -1.12
C ALA A 82 -8.76 -14.76 -2.15
N TYR A 83 -8.73 -13.44 -1.94
CA TYR A 83 -9.43 -12.47 -2.81
C TYR A 83 -8.47 -11.75 -3.77
N GLY A 84 -7.32 -11.29 -3.28
CA GLY A 84 -6.35 -10.55 -4.11
C GLY A 84 -5.63 -11.43 -5.13
N ALA A 85 -5.11 -12.58 -4.68
CA ALA A 85 -4.39 -13.52 -5.53
C ALA A 85 -5.33 -14.50 -6.27
N GLY A 86 -6.36 -14.98 -5.58
CA GLY A 86 -7.26 -16.01 -6.11
C GLY A 86 -6.54 -17.36 -6.29
N ASP A 87 -7.17 -18.25 -7.06
CA ASP A 87 -6.60 -19.57 -7.39
C ASP A 87 -5.48 -19.49 -8.44
N GLU A 88 -4.85 -20.63 -8.74
CA GLU A 88 -3.71 -20.72 -9.68
C GLU A 88 -4.03 -20.30 -11.12
N GLN A 89 -5.31 -20.27 -11.49
CA GLN A 89 -5.77 -19.83 -12.81
C GLN A 89 -6.07 -18.33 -12.86
N CYS A 90 -6.10 -17.66 -11.71
CA CYS A 90 -6.33 -16.23 -11.63
C CYS A 90 -5.12 -15.43 -12.12
N PHE A 91 -5.40 -14.26 -12.69
CA PHE A 91 -4.37 -13.35 -13.16
C PHE A 91 -3.45 -12.92 -12.02
N GLY A 92 -2.14 -13.02 -12.24
CA GLY A 92 -1.15 -12.57 -11.27
C GLY A 92 -1.00 -13.46 -10.03
N HIS A 93 -1.65 -14.63 -9.96
CA HIS A 93 -1.54 -15.56 -8.83
C HIS A 93 -0.08 -15.83 -8.43
N THR A 94 0.77 -16.19 -9.39
CA THR A 94 2.20 -16.46 -9.16
C THR A 94 2.95 -15.23 -8.63
N VAL A 95 2.57 -14.03 -9.08
CA VAL A 95 3.15 -12.77 -8.61
C VAL A 95 2.72 -12.53 -7.16
N ALA A 96 1.42 -12.60 -6.88
CA ALA A 96 0.90 -12.38 -5.53
C ALA A 96 1.46 -13.38 -4.50
N LYS A 97 1.60 -14.65 -4.86
CA LYS A 97 2.19 -15.70 -4.01
C LYS A 97 3.65 -15.42 -3.61
N SER A 98 4.36 -14.61 -4.40
CA SER A 98 5.74 -14.21 -4.10
C SER A 98 5.86 -12.98 -3.20
N VAL A 99 4.76 -12.28 -2.94
CA VAL A 99 4.70 -11.12 -2.05
C VAL A 99 4.67 -11.59 -0.60
N LYS A 100 5.47 -10.94 0.25
CA LYS A 100 5.53 -11.21 1.69
C LYS A 100 5.28 -9.92 2.47
N PHE A 101 4.21 -9.86 3.25
CA PHE A 101 4.04 -8.78 4.22
C PHE A 101 5.11 -8.90 5.31
N ILE A 102 5.71 -7.77 5.68
CA ILE A 102 6.77 -7.71 6.70
C ILE A 102 6.43 -6.76 7.85
N ASP A 103 5.55 -5.79 7.62
CA ASP A 103 5.07 -4.87 8.64
C ASP A 103 3.63 -4.43 8.35
N ILE A 104 2.81 -4.37 9.40
CA ILE A 104 1.47 -3.81 9.35
C ILE A 104 1.30 -2.96 10.61
N SER A 105 1.17 -1.66 10.41
CA SER A 105 1.02 -0.69 11.49
C SER A 105 -0.16 0.24 11.25
N VAL A 106 -0.68 0.80 12.34
CA VAL A 106 -1.67 1.85 12.33
C VAL A 106 -1.27 2.95 13.28
N GLU A 107 -1.47 4.19 12.86
CA GLU A 107 -1.11 5.38 13.61
C GLU A 107 -2.27 6.38 13.61
N GLU A 108 -2.42 7.10 14.71
CA GLU A 108 -3.33 8.23 14.79
C GLU A 108 -2.60 9.50 14.33
N ASN A 109 -3.11 10.13 13.26
CA ASN A 109 -2.51 11.33 12.72
C ASN A 109 -3.11 12.58 13.40
N SER A 110 -2.32 13.21 14.27
CA SER A 110 -2.69 14.43 14.99
C SER A 110 -3.02 15.59 14.06
N ASP A 111 -2.26 15.74 12.98
CA ASP A 111 -2.43 16.81 11.99
C ASP A 111 -3.75 16.65 11.21
N LYS A 112 -4.25 15.41 11.12
CA LYS A 112 -5.55 15.08 10.51
C LYS A 112 -6.68 14.96 11.53
N LYS A 113 -6.58 15.66 12.67
CA LYS A 113 -7.59 15.69 13.74
C LYS A 113 -7.84 14.30 14.36
N GLY A 114 -6.78 13.51 14.57
CA GLY A 114 -6.89 12.18 15.17
C GLY A 114 -7.42 11.11 14.20
N ARG A 115 -7.26 11.31 12.89
CA ARG A 115 -7.64 10.28 11.91
C ARG A 115 -6.61 9.17 11.90
N MET A 116 -7.09 7.94 11.94
CA MET A 116 -6.26 6.75 11.84
C MET A 116 -5.76 6.54 10.41
N GLU A 117 -4.50 6.17 10.27
CA GLU A 117 -3.85 5.80 9.01
C GLU A 117 -3.20 4.43 9.18
N ALA A 118 -3.48 3.52 8.25
CA ALA A 118 -2.83 2.21 8.23
C ALA A 118 -1.69 2.21 7.22
N THR A 119 -0.55 1.68 7.63
CA THR A 119 0.60 1.44 6.76
C THR A 119 0.85 -0.04 6.68
N THR A 120 1.04 -0.53 5.46
CA THR A 120 1.37 -1.94 5.20
C THR A 120 2.60 -1.99 4.31
N VAL A 121 3.47 -2.93 4.64
CA VAL A 121 4.78 -3.04 4.03
C VAL A 121 4.97 -4.48 3.57
N ALA A 122 5.27 -4.64 2.29
CA ALA A 122 5.51 -5.94 1.69
C ALA A 122 6.79 -5.96 0.86
N GLU A 123 7.37 -7.15 0.73
CA GLU A 123 8.55 -7.40 -0.08
C GLU A 123 8.26 -8.42 -1.17
N VAL A 124 8.88 -8.23 -2.34
CA VAL A 124 8.84 -9.19 -3.44
C VAL A 124 10.14 -9.12 -4.24
N ILE A 125 10.66 -10.28 -4.62
CA ILE A 125 11.82 -10.36 -5.52
C ILE A 125 11.31 -10.38 -6.96
N VAL A 126 11.84 -9.48 -7.80
CA VAL A 126 11.50 -9.47 -9.23
C VAL A 126 11.96 -10.78 -9.87
N THR A 127 11.02 -11.57 -10.38
CA THR A 127 11.28 -12.84 -11.06
C THR A 127 11.09 -12.73 -12.57
N LYS A 128 11.49 -13.77 -13.31
CA LYS A 128 11.42 -13.80 -14.78
C LYS A 128 10.00 -13.60 -15.32
N SER A 129 8.98 -14.13 -14.63
CA SER A 129 7.57 -14.00 -15.04
C SER A 129 7.00 -12.59 -14.84
N MET A 130 7.71 -11.71 -14.14
CA MET A 130 7.31 -10.32 -13.91
C MET A 130 7.89 -9.35 -14.94
N LEU A 131 8.81 -9.82 -15.80
CA LEU A 131 9.54 -8.95 -16.72
C LEU A 131 8.75 -8.66 -18.00
N ASN A 132 9.03 -7.50 -18.58
CA ASN A 132 8.68 -7.16 -19.96
C ASN A 132 9.73 -7.68 -20.95
N GLY A 133 9.51 -7.44 -22.24
CA GLY A 133 10.43 -7.85 -23.32
C GLY A 133 11.83 -7.21 -23.25
N ALA A 134 12.00 -6.12 -22.50
CA ALA A 134 13.29 -5.47 -22.28
C ALA A 134 14.03 -6.02 -21.04
N GLY A 135 13.49 -7.03 -20.36
CA GLY A 135 14.11 -7.62 -19.17
C GLY A 135 13.96 -6.79 -17.90
N MET A 136 13.06 -5.80 -17.90
CA MET A 136 12.72 -4.98 -16.72
C MET A 136 11.35 -5.36 -16.19
N LEU A 137 11.09 -5.12 -14.91
CA LEU A 137 9.78 -5.31 -14.30
C LEU A 137 8.69 -4.62 -15.13
N HIS A 138 7.67 -5.38 -15.53
CA HIS A 138 6.61 -4.91 -16.39
C HIS A 138 5.73 -3.88 -15.66
N GLY A 139 5.39 -2.76 -16.32
CA GLY A 139 4.55 -1.71 -15.71
C GLY A 139 3.18 -2.22 -15.23
N GLY A 140 2.58 -3.13 -16.00
CA GLY A 140 1.35 -3.84 -15.56
C GLY A 140 1.54 -4.74 -14.34
N CYS A 141 2.74 -5.33 -14.14
CA CYS A 141 3.04 -6.10 -12.94
C CYS A 141 3.20 -5.16 -11.72
N ILE A 142 3.84 -4.00 -11.90
CA ILE A 142 3.89 -2.94 -10.87
C ILE A 142 2.47 -2.50 -10.49
N ALA A 143 1.61 -2.24 -11.47
CA ALA A 143 0.22 -1.85 -11.23
C ALA A 143 -0.54 -2.94 -10.44
N PHE A 144 -0.36 -4.21 -10.79
CA PHE A 144 -0.93 -5.34 -10.03
C PHE A 144 -0.42 -5.41 -8.58
N LEU A 145 0.88 -5.22 -8.37
CA LEU A 145 1.48 -5.22 -7.02
C LEU A 145 0.95 -4.06 -6.17
N ILE A 146 0.80 -2.87 -6.76
CA ILE A 146 0.22 -1.69 -6.11
C ILE A 146 -1.25 -1.93 -5.78
N ASP A 147 -2.01 -2.53 -6.70
CA ASP A 147 -3.45 -2.75 -6.55
C ASP A 147 -3.79 -3.60 -5.32
N ASN A 148 -2.91 -4.56 -5.00
CA ASN A 148 -3.11 -5.47 -3.87
C ASN A 148 -2.70 -4.88 -2.51
N THR A 149 -2.53 -3.56 -2.41
CA THR A 149 -2.20 -2.94 -1.13
C THR A 149 -3.39 -2.96 -0.15
N PRO A 150 -3.19 -3.44 1.09
CA PRO A 150 -4.30 -3.69 2.00
C PRO A 150 -4.77 -2.42 2.72
N LEU A 151 -5.68 -1.70 2.06
CA LEU A 151 -6.66 -0.80 2.72
C LEU A 151 -7.54 -1.54 3.76
N ILE A 152 -7.51 -2.88 3.73
CA ILE A 152 -8.17 -3.79 4.65
C ILE A 152 -7.75 -3.53 6.09
N ALA A 153 -6.48 -3.17 6.34
CA ALA A 153 -5.99 -2.93 7.70
C ALA A 153 -6.78 -1.84 8.42
N LEU A 154 -7.00 -0.70 7.77
CA LEU A 154 -7.79 0.40 8.35
C LEU A 154 -9.27 0.01 8.51
N GLY A 155 -9.82 -0.72 7.54
CA GLY A 155 -11.21 -1.21 7.60
C GLY A 155 -11.46 -2.11 8.80
N LEU A 156 -10.62 -3.13 8.99
CA LEU A 156 -10.75 -4.07 10.12
C LEU A 156 -10.67 -3.34 11.47
N ILE A 157 -9.75 -2.38 11.61
CA ILE A 157 -9.57 -1.62 12.85
C ILE A 157 -10.73 -0.66 13.11
N GLN A 158 -11.29 -0.06 12.07
CA GLN A 158 -12.47 0.82 12.18
C GLN A 158 -13.80 0.05 12.16
N ASN A 159 -13.76 -1.28 12.13
CA ASN A 159 -14.92 -2.17 12.03
C ASN A 159 -15.85 -1.81 10.86
N VAL A 160 -15.24 -1.54 9.71
CA VAL A 160 -15.92 -1.36 8.41
C VAL A 160 -15.28 -2.27 7.38
N ASN A 161 -16.02 -2.62 6.33
CA ASN A 161 -15.44 -3.46 5.29
C ASN A 161 -14.41 -2.66 4.46
N GLY A 162 -13.13 -2.97 4.65
CA GLY A 162 -12.02 -2.38 3.88
C GLY A 162 -11.76 -3.04 2.53
N VAL A 163 -12.55 -4.07 2.16
CA VAL A 163 -12.44 -4.78 0.89
C VAL A 163 -13.28 -4.07 -0.18
N GLY A 164 -12.70 -3.86 -1.35
CA GLY A 164 -13.36 -3.19 -2.46
C GLY A 164 -12.65 -3.42 -3.79
N VAL A 165 -13.35 -3.08 -4.87
CA VAL A 165 -12.77 -3.00 -6.22
C VAL A 165 -12.01 -1.70 -6.37
N THR A 166 -10.93 -1.73 -7.13
CA THR A 166 -10.23 -0.53 -7.54
C THR A 166 -11.05 0.24 -8.57
N GLN A 167 -11.35 1.50 -8.25
CA GLN A 167 -12.15 2.38 -9.11
C GLN A 167 -11.22 3.18 -10.05
N ALA A 168 -10.12 3.69 -9.51
CA ALA A 168 -9.11 4.41 -10.25
C ALA A 168 -7.74 4.20 -9.60
N MET A 169 -6.71 4.20 -10.43
CA MET A 169 -5.31 4.13 -10.03
C MET A 169 -4.50 5.02 -10.97
N ASN A 170 -3.67 5.88 -10.39
CA ASN A 170 -2.69 6.69 -11.10
C ASN A 170 -1.29 6.28 -10.65
N VAL A 171 -0.46 5.81 -11.59
CA VAL A 171 0.89 5.29 -11.33
C VAL A 171 1.91 6.15 -12.07
N LEU A 172 2.91 6.65 -11.33
CA LEU A 172 4.09 7.30 -11.88
C LEU A 172 5.26 6.31 -11.79
N PHE A 173 5.93 6.08 -12.92
CA PHE A 173 7.10 5.21 -13.02
C PHE A 173 8.37 6.06 -12.97
N HIS A 174 9.23 5.82 -11.98
CA HIS A 174 10.40 6.66 -11.68
C HIS A 174 11.72 6.01 -12.09
N SER A 175 11.84 4.69 -11.91
CA SER A 175 13.06 3.96 -12.28
C SER A 175 12.78 2.50 -12.63
N PRO A 176 13.62 1.86 -13.48
CA PRO A 176 13.47 0.46 -13.82
C PRO A 176 13.91 -0.46 -12.67
N ALA A 177 13.32 -1.65 -12.60
CA ALA A 177 13.72 -2.72 -11.68
C ALA A 177 14.08 -3.99 -12.47
N PRO A 178 15.37 -4.36 -12.58
CA PRO A 178 15.78 -5.58 -13.26
C PRO A 178 15.45 -6.86 -12.46
N LEU A 179 15.60 -8.01 -13.10
CA LEU A 179 15.52 -9.34 -12.46
C LEU A 179 16.35 -9.39 -11.18
N GLY A 180 15.80 -9.99 -10.13
CA GLY A 180 16.46 -10.16 -8.83
C GLY A 180 16.35 -8.94 -7.90
N THR A 181 15.85 -7.80 -8.38
CA THR A 181 15.61 -6.64 -7.52
C THR A 181 14.66 -7.00 -6.38
N CYS A 182 15.02 -6.70 -5.13
CA CYS A 182 14.09 -6.75 -4.02
C CYS A 182 13.29 -5.46 -3.97
N LEU A 183 11.98 -5.57 -4.21
CA LEU A 183 11.05 -4.44 -4.08
C LEU A 183 10.52 -4.39 -2.67
N HIS A 184 10.40 -3.16 -2.18
CA HIS A 184 9.77 -2.79 -0.93
C HIS A 184 8.53 -1.96 -1.27
N ILE A 185 7.35 -2.54 -1.05
CA ILE A 185 6.05 -1.95 -1.41
C ILE A 185 5.42 -1.41 -0.13
N ILE A 186 5.30 -0.09 -0.05
CA ILE A 186 4.79 0.63 1.11
C ILE A 186 3.45 1.24 0.72
N SER A 187 2.37 0.76 1.34
CA SER A 187 1.06 1.38 1.21
C SER A 187 0.69 2.16 2.44
N THR A 188 0.12 3.34 2.24
CA THR A 188 -0.43 4.13 3.33
C THR A 188 -1.86 4.56 3.00
N SER A 189 -2.75 4.17 3.90
CA SER A 189 -3.85 4.95 4.41
C SER A 189 -4.00 6.42 4.00
N ILE A 190 -4.96 6.84 3.16
CA ILE A 190 -5.29 8.28 3.05
C ILE A 190 -6.66 8.58 3.65
N ALA A 191 -7.69 7.87 3.20
CA ALA A 191 -9.05 8.06 3.68
C ALA A 191 -9.83 6.76 3.63
N LEU A 192 -10.68 6.56 4.63
CA LEU A 192 -11.66 5.48 4.67
C LEU A 192 -13.05 6.09 4.85
N GLY A 193 -13.71 6.39 3.74
CA GLY A 193 -15.09 6.83 3.72
C GLY A 193 -16.05 5.66 3.61
N GLY A 194 -17.34 5.89 3.86
CA GLY A 194 -18.37 4.84 3.77
C GLY A 194 -18.64 4.30 2.36
N ARG A 195 -17.97 4.80 1.32
CA ARG A 195 -18.09 4.34 -0.08
C ARG A 195 -16.77 4.32 -0.83
N ILE A 196 -15.89 5.28 -0.54
CA ILE A 196 -14.60 5.43 -1.23
C ILE A 196 -13.49 5.34 -0.18
N MET A 197 -12.52 4.50 -0.49
CA MET A 197 -11.31 4.27 0.29
C MET A 197 -10.14 4.68 -0.59
N SER A 198 -9.15 5.39 -0.07
CA SER A 198 -7.98 5.81 -0.84
C SER A 198 -6.68 5.52 -0.12
N ALA A 199 -5.67 5.16 -0.91
CA ALA A 199 -4.31 4.90 -0.48
C ALA A 199 -3.31 5.62 -1.40
N ARG A 200 -2.12 5.86 -0.85
CA ARG A 200 -0.91 6.06 -1.64
C ARG A 200 -0.05 4.81 -1.53
N CYS A 201 0.71 4.53 -2.57
CA CYS A 201 1.67 3.43 -2.59
C CYS A 201 3.01 3.92 -3.14
N GLU A 202 4.09 3.47 -2.53
CA GLU A 202 5.46 3.69 -3.00
C GLU A 202 6.13 2.33 -3.16
N VAL A 203 6.72 2.10 -4.34
CA VAL A 203 7.50 0.90 -4.63
C VAL A 203 8.96 1.32 -4.72
N VAL A 204 9.79 0.78 -3.83
CA VAL A 204 11.18 1.17 -3.66
C VAL A 204 12.07 -0.04 -3.93
N ASN A 205 13.19 0.15 -4.60
CA ASN A 205 14.25 -0.86 -4.64
C ASN A 205 14.94 -0.87 -3.27
N LYS A 206 14.80 -1.98 -2.53
CA LYS A 206 15.26 -2.11 -1.14
C LYS A 206 16.75 -1.85 -0.97
N ASP A 207 17.57 -2.32 -1.91
CA ASP A 207 19.03 -2.23 -1.79
C ASP A 207 19.56 -0.83 -2.10
N SER A 208 18.96 -0.15 -3.08
CA SER A 208 19.42 1.18 -3.52
C SER A 208 18.64 2.36 -2.94
N GLY A 209 17.48 2.12 -2.32
CA GLY A 209 16.56 3.16 -1.85
C GLY A 209 15.87 3.96 -2.96
N ARG A 210 16.11 3.63 -4.25
CA ARG A 210 15.49 4.34 -5.38
C ARG A 210 14.01 4.02 -5.49
N ILE A 211 13.20 5.04 -5.69
CA ILE A 211 11.77 4.87 -6.00
C ILE A 211 11.65 4.29 -7.41
N VAL A 212 10.98 3.16 -7.53
CA VAL A 212 10.63 2.47 -8.77
C VAL A 212 9.32 3.03 -9.32
N ALA A 213 8.30 3.12 -8.46
CA ALA A 213 7.01 3.69 -8.80
C ALA A 213 6.36 4.36 -7.58
N SER A 214 5.49 5.33 -7.82
CA SER A 214 4.56 5.86 -6.82
C SER A 214 3.16 5.89 -7.39
N ALA A 215 2.15 5.75 -6.55
CA ALA A 215 0.77 5.72 -6.99
C ALA A 215 -0.20 6.27 -5.98
N TYR A 216 -1.33 6.73 -6.51
CA TYR A 216 -2.56 6.97 -5.77
C TYR A 216 -3.64 6.06 -6.34
N LEU A 217 -4.36 5.38 -5.47
CA LEU A 217 -5.47 4.53 -5.85
C LEU A 217 -6.67 4.74 -4.93
N ASN A 218 -7.86 4.57 -5.49
CA ASN A 218 -9.08 4.51 -4.72
C ASN A 218 -9.83 3.20 -4.99
N LYS A 219 -10.49 2.72 -3.96
CA LYS A 219 -11.32 1.54 -3.97
C LYS A 219 -12.73 1.88 -3.53
N MET A 220 -13.69 1.12 -4.02
CA MET A 220 -15.08 1.21 -3.62
C MET A 220 -15.63 -0.17 -3.29
N GLN A 221 -16.55 -0.22 -2.35
CA GLN A 221 -17.33 -1.44 -2.11
C GLN A 221 -18.44 -1.52 -3.16
N PRO A 222 -18.51 -2.58 -3.98
CA PRO A 222 -19.64 -2.82 -4.87
C PRO A 222 -20.94 -2.95 -4.08
N VAL A 223 -22.01 -2.40 -4.64
CA VAL A 223 -23.36 -2.69 -4.19
C VAL A 223 -23.84 -3.89 -4.99
N ILE A 224 -24.34 -4.92 -4.32
CA ILE A 224 -25.00 -6.04 -5.00
C ILE A 224 -26.29 -5.50 -5.62
N THR A 225 -26.23 -5.08 -6.88
CA THR A 225 -27.42 -4.83 -7.68
C THR A 225 -28.00 -6.16 -8.10
N LYS A 226 -29.29 -6.37 -7.84
CA LYS A 226 -30.04 -7.45 -8.48
C LYS A 226 -30.03 -7.14 -9.98
N LEU A 227 -29.25 -7.90 -10.74
CA LEU A 227 -29.32 -7.94 -12.21
C LEU A 227 -30.66 -8.55 -12.64
#